data_AF-A0A536NNI8-F1
#
_entry.id   AF-A0A536NNI8-F1
#
_cell.length_a   1.000
_cell.length_b   1.000
_cell.length_c   1.000
_cell.angle_alpha   90.00
_cell.angle_beta   90.00
_cell.angle_gamma   90.00
#
_symmetry.space_group_name_H-M   'P 1'
#
loop_
_entity.id
_entity.type
_entity.pdbx_description
1 polymer ?
#
loop_
_entity_poly.entity_id
_entity_poly.type
_entity_poly.pdbx_seq_one_letter_code
_entity_poly.pdbx_strand_id
1 'polypeptide(L)'
;MKKALVAATMAVGLLLASPGAAEASFTYCDWDPLVLVVTPSGHIVPVYDSVWTSSLLNLGVPLESYTAKRVYNSSGRPATAVDMTITTPTGLLFRYSYLAQVTTGLLGSGTVLAYSYGTSGAPTHLKFVLSQA
;
A
#
# COMPACT_ATOMS: atom_id res chain seq x y z
N MET A 1 21.54 -44.68 23.72
CA MET A 1 22.19 -43.98 22.60
C MET A 1 21.29 -43.89 21.35
N LYS A 2 20.68 -44.99 20.87
CA LYS A 2 19.83 -44.97 19.66
C LYS A 2 18.57 -44.08 19.75
N LYS A 3 17.88 -44.03 20.91
CA LYS A 3 16.63 -43.28 21.08
C LYS A 3 16.83 -41.75 21.15
N ALA A 4 17.95 -41.30 21.73
CA ALA A 4 18.27 -39.87 21.84
C ALA A 4 18.64 -39.25 20.48
N LEU A 5 19.31 -40.02 19.62
CA LEU A 5 19.68 -39.58 18.27
C LEU A 5 18.46 -39.37 17.37
N VAL A 6 17.44 -40.23 17.49
CA VAL A 6 16.18 -40.12 16.74
C VAL A 6 15.35 -38.92 17.19
N ALA A 7 15.29 -38.66 18.50
CA ALA A 7 14.60 -37.48 19.03
C ALA A 7 15.27 -36.17 18.57
N ALA A 8 16.61 -36.12 18.58
CA ALA A 8 17.36 -34.95 18.12
C ALA A 8 17.17 -34.68 16.61
N THR A 9 17.12 -35.73 15.79
CA THR A 9 16.90 -35.58 14.34
C THR A 9 15.46 -35.15 14.00
N MET A 10 14.46 -35.63 14.74
CA MET A 10 13.08 -35.12 14.58
C MET A 10 12.94 -33.65 15.00
N ALA A 11 13.54 -33.24 16.12
CA ALA A 11 13.47 -31.86 16.57
C ALA A 11 14.13 -30.88 15.58
N VAL A 12 15.28 -31.27 15.01
CA VAL A 12 15.95 -30.49 13.96
C VAL A 12 15.13 -30.47 12.66
N GLY A 13 14.49 -31.59 12.31
CA GLY A 13 13.56 -31.66 11.17
C GLY A 13 12.36 -30.72 11.32
N LEU A 14 11.78 -30.60 12.51
CA LEU A 14 10.68 -29.68 12.80
C LEU A 14 11.11 -28.20 12.81
N LEU A 15 12.34 -27.90 13.24
CA LEU A 15 12.88 -26.54 13.25
C LEU A 15 13.32 -26.07 11.86
N LEU A 16 13.75 -26.97 10.98
CA LEU A 16 14.11 -26.65 9.60
C LEU A 16 12.92 -26.67 8.64
N ALA A 17 11.85 -27.39 9.00
CA ALA A 17 10.60 -27.44 8.24
C ALA A 17 9.55 -26.45 8.76
N SER A 18 9.86 -25.60 9.75
CA SER A 18 8.98 -24.49 10.09
C SER A 18 8.93 -23.59 8.86
N PRO A 19 7.77 -23.41 8.21
CA PRO A 19 7.65 -22.35 7.22
C PRO A 19 8.07 -21.08 7.95
N GLY A 20 9.14 -20.43 7.49
CA GLY A 20 9.45 -19.07 7.92
C GLY A 20 8.17 -18.27 7.79
N ALA A 21 7.88 -17.41 8.78
CA ALA A 21 6.64 -16.64 8.82
C ALA A 21 6.30 -16.20 7.39
N ALA A 22 5.27 -16.81 6.81
CA ALA A 22 4.72 -16.31 5.58
C ALA A 22 4.20 -14.95 6.01
N GLU A 23 4.96 -13.90 5.70
CA GLU A 23 4.36 -12.58 5.65
C GLU A 23 3.19 -12.78 4.71
N ALA A 24 1.98 -12.72 5.26
CA ALA A 24 0.77 -12.72 4.49
C ALA A 24 0.88 -11.48 3.61
N SER A 25 1.50 -11.66 2.45
CA SER A 25 1.65 -10.65 1.43
C SER A 25 0.23 -10.29 1.06
N PHE A 26 -0.22 -9.14 1.54
CA PHE A 26 -1.33 -8.34 1.07
C PHE A 26 -2.28 -9.14 0.15
N THR A 27 -3.15 -9.95 0.75
CA THR A 27 -4.01 -10.91 0.01
C THR A 27 -5.41 -10.35 -0.26
N TYR A 28 -5.73 -9.17 0.26
CA TYR A 28 -7.04 -8.52 0.14
C TYR A 28 -6.90 -7.01 -0.08
N CYS A 29 -7.09 -6.54 -1.32
CA CYS A 29 -7.28 -5.10 -1.56
C CYS A 29 -8.78 -4.83 -1.45
N ASP A 30 -9.19 -4.04 -0.45
CA ASP A 30 -10.61 -3.76 -0.23
C ASP A 30 -11.13 -2.73 -1.23
N TRP A 31 -10.31 -1.73 -1.53
CA TRP A 31 -10.62 -0.65 -2.45
C TRP A 31 -9.42 -0.34 -3.31
N ASP A 32 -9.64 -0.18 -4.61
CA ASP A 32 -8.61 0.17 -5.57
C ASP A 32 -9.08 1.17 -6.65
N PRO A 33 -9.62 2.34 -6.27
CA PRO A 33 -10.04 3.33 -7.25
C PRO A 33 -8.88 3.83 -8.12
N LEU A 34 -9.17 3.98 -9.42
CA LEU A 34 -8.30 4.64 -10.37
C LEU A 34 -8.31 6.15 -10.12
N VAL A 35 -7.14 6.73 -9.89
CA VAL A 35 -6.93 8.17 -9.78
C VAL A 35 -6.15 8.67 -10.99
N LEU A 36 -6.71 9.67 -11.68
CA LEU A 36 -6.08 10.32 -12.82
C LEU A 36 -5.32 11.56 -12.36
N VAL A 37 -4.00 11.45 -12.21
CA VAL A 37 -3.15 12.58 -11.83
C VAL A 37 -2.86 13.44 -13.06
N VAL A 38 -3.31 14.69 -13.03
CA VAL A 38 -2.96 15.70 -14.03
C VAL A 38 -1.66 16.37 -13.61
N THR A 39 -0.61 16.14 -14.39
CA THR A 39 0.70 16.76 -14.17
C THR A 39 0.68 18.25 -14.52
N PRO A 40 1.62 19.05 -13.98
CA PRO A 40 1.75 20.47 -14.35
C PRO A 40 2.08 20.74 -15.83
N SER A 41 2.49 19.72 -16.59
CA SER A 41 2.65 19.82 -18.06
C SER A 41 1.38 19.43 -18.83
N GLY A 42 0.30 19.06 -18.14
CA GLY A 42 -0.97 18.65 -18.77
C GLY A 42 -1.05 17.18 -19.15
N HIS A 43 -0.04 16.35 -18.84
CA HIS A 43 -0.12 14.90 -19.04
C HIS A 43 -0.98 14.26 -17.94
N ILE A 44 -1.77 13.26 -18.31
CA ILE A 44 -2.55 12.43 -17.38
C ILE A 44 -1.74 11.17 -17.08
N VAL A 45 -1.51 10.91 -15.79
CA VAL A 45 -0.83 9.70 -15.31
C VAL A 45 -1.82 8.92 -14.43
N PRO A 46 -2.24 7.70 -14.84
CA PRO A 46 -3.10 6.86 -14.01
C PRO A 46 -2.29 6.26 -12.86
N VAL A 47 -2.86 6.31 -11.66
CA VAL A 47 -2.39 5.60 -10.47
C VAL A 47 -3.58 4.97 -9.77
N TYR A 48 -3.34 3.98 -8.93
CA TYR A 48 -4.38 3.32 -8.13
C TYR A 48 -4.15 3.66 -6.67
N ASP A 49 -5.19 4.11 -5.98
CA ASP A 49 -5.22 4.19 -4.53
C ASP A 49 -5.74 2.85 -4.00
N SER A 50 -4.88 2.10 -3.32
CA SER A 50 -5.23 0.82 -2.72
C SER A 50 -5.37 0.95 -1.20
N VAL A 51 -6.55 0.67 -0.66
CA VAL A 51 -6.80 0.58 0.79
C VAL A 51 -6.94 -0.89 1.22
N TRP A 52 -6.15 -1.27 2.22
CA TRP A 52 -6.08 -2.61 2.78
C TRP A 52 -6.42 -2.58 4.27
N THR A 53 -7.44 -3.30 4.70
CA THR A 53 -7.83 -3.41 6.11
C THR A 53 -8.52 -4.73 6.43
N SER A 54 -8.21 -5.33 7.57
CA SER A 54 -8.93 -6.54 8.03
C SER A 54 -10.28 -6.20 8.70
N SER A 55 -10.68 -4.92 8.71
CA SER A 55 -11.86 -4.44 9.39
C SER A 55 -13.12 -4.69 8.56
N LEU A 56 -14.05 -5.49 9.09
CA LEU A 56 -15.39 -5.65 8.52
C LEU A 56 -16.24 -4.38 8.56
N LEU A 57 -15.75 -3.32 9.21
CA LEU A 57 -16.41 -2.02 9.28
C LEU A 57 -16.05 -1.09 8.11
N ASN A 58 -15.22 -1.54 7.17
CA ASN A 58 -14.85 -0.83 5.96
C ASN A 58 -15.98 -0.87 4.91
N LEU A 59 -17.04 -0.09 5.15
CA LEU A 59 -18.26 -0.12 4.33
C LEU A 59 -18.32 1.00 3.28
N GLY A 60 -17.35 1.92 3.29
CA GLY A 60 -17.35 3.11 2.45
C GLY A 60 -16.14 3.14 1.51
N VAL A 61 -16.37 3.59 0.28
CA VAL A 61 -15.30 3.85 -0.69
C VAL A 61 -14.39 4.98 -0.15
N PRO A 62 -13.06 4.83 -0.22
CA PRO A 62 -12.12 5.91 0.04
C PRO A 62 -12.41 7.14 -0.82
N LEU A 63 -12.07 8.31 -0.30
CA LEU A 63 -12.16 9.57 -1.01
C LEU A 63 -10.77 10.14 -1.21
N GLU A 64 -10.43 10.43 -2.46
CA GLU A 64 -9.11 10.92 -2.84
C GLU A 64 -9.13 12.39 -3.24
N SER A 65 -8.08 13.09 -2.86
CA SER A 65 -7.72 14.39 -3.43
C SER A 65 -6.21 14.48 -3.57
N TYR A 66 -5.71 15.34 -4.45
CA TYR A 66 -4.27 15.49 -4.60
C TYR A 66 -3.88 16.91 -4.98
N THR A 67 -2.62 17.23 -4.70
CA THR A 67 -1.92 18.35 -5.33
C THR A 67 -0.74 17.82 -6.13
N ALA A 68 -0.50 18.39 -7.29
CA ALA A 68 0.63 18.05 -8.16
C ALA A 68 1.46 19.30 -8.45
N LYS A 69 2.78 19.20 -8.30
CA LYS A 69 3.71 20.30 -8.58
C LYS A 69 4.95 19.81 -9.33
N ARG A 70 5.53 20.71 -10.11
CA ARG A 70 6.75 20.41 -10.85
C ARG A 70 7.92 20.39 -9.88
N VAL A 71 8.75 19.35 -10.00
CA VAL A 71 10.04 19.23 -9.31
C VAL A 71 11.11 18.78 -10.32
N TYR A 72 12.36 18.72 -9.90
CA TYR A 72 13.45 18.20 -10.70
C TYR A 72 14.11 17.05 -9.94
N ASN A 73 14.44 15.97 -10.64
CA ASN A 73 15.16 14.85 -10.05
C ASN A 73 16.65 15.20 -9.85
N SER A 74 17.42 14.28 -9.27
CA SER A 74 18.85 14.48 -9.02
C SER A 74 19.69 14.70 -10.28
N SER A 75 19.19 14.29 -11.45
CA SER A 75 19.81 14.53 -12.76
C SER A 75 19.32 15.80 -13.46
N GLY A 76 18.55 16.65 -12.76
CA GLY A 76 17.99 17.89 -13.30
C GLY A 76 16.85 17.70 -14.31
N ARG A 77 16.31 16.49 -14.45
CA ARG A 77 15.17 16.23 -15.35
C ARG A 77 13.86 16.58 -14.66
N PRO A 78 12.89 17.17 -15.38
CA PRO A 78 11.59 17.50 -14.80
C PRO A 78 10.85 16.24 -14.35
N ALA A 79 10.19 16.35 -13.20
CA ALA A 79 9.33 15.33 -12.61
C ALA A 79 8.12 16.00 -11.95
N THR A 80 7.13 15.19 -11.55
CA THR A 80 5.93 15.68 -10.85
C THR A 80 5.91 15.13 -9.44
N ALA A 81 5.99 15.99 -8.43
CA ALA A 81 5.72 15.60 -7.05
C ALA A 81 4.22 15.67 -6.80
N VAL A 82 3.68 14.63 -6.18
CA VAL A 82 2.28 14.49 -5.83
C VAL A 82 2.17 14.34 -4.32
N ASP A 83 1.23 15.08 -3.72
CA ASP A 83 0.75 14.87 -2.35
C ASP A 83 -0.71 14.45 -2.46
N MET A 84 -0.94 13.14 -2.31
CA MET A 84 -2.28 12.54 -2.35
C MET A 84 -2.80 12.40 -0.93
N THR A 85 -4.03 12.85 -0.72
CA THR A 85 -4.77 12.69 0.52
C THR A 85 -5.87 11.66 0.31
N ILE A 86 -5.83 10.60 1.11
CA ILE A 86 -6.83 9.54 1.13
C ILE A 86 -7.61 9.66 2.42
N THR A 87 -8.94 9.67 2.32
CA THR A 87 -9.83 9.63 3.48
C THR A 87 -10.77 8.44 3.36
N THR A 88 -10.49 7.38 4.12
CA THR A 88 -11.38 6.23 4.24
C THR A 88 -12.48 6.53 5.28
N PRO A 89 -13.77 6.37 4.96
CA PRO A 89 -14.87 6.60 5.90
C PRO A 89 -14.78 5.74 7.17
N THR A 90 -15.28 6.26 8.30
CA THR A 90 -15.40 5.46 9.53
C THR A 90 -16.45 4.36 9.39
N GLY A 91 -16.34 3.32 10.21
CA GLY A 91 -17.43 2.37 10.40
C GLY A 91 -18.63 2.99 11.11
N LEU A 92 -19.70 2.21 11.26
CA LEU A 92 -20.99 2.65 11.83
C LEU A 92 -20.86 3.39 13.17
N LEU A 93 -19.84 3.06 13.99
CA LEU A 93 -19.51 3.76 15.24
C LEU A 93 -18.00 3.79 15.61
N PHE A 94 -17.13 3.12 14.84
CA PHE A 94 -15.73 2.93 15.23
C PHE A 94 -14.76 3.29 14.12
N ARG A 95 -13.59 3.77 14.54
CA ARG A 95 -12.45 3.96 13.66
C ARG A 95 -11.66 2.66 13.59
N TYR A 96 -11.04 2.39 12.45
CA TYR A 96 -10.18 1.24 12.24
C TYR A 96 -8.91 1.66 11.53
N SER A 97 -7.86 0.86 11.69
CA SER A 97 -6.60 1.06 10.99
C SER A 97 -6.65 0.44 9.60
N TYR A 98 -5.93 1.06 8.67
CA TYR A 98 -5.77 0.56 7.31
C TYR A 98 -4.37 0.87 6.81
N LEU A 99 -3.94 0.17 5.77
CA LEU A 99 -2.78 0.54 4.96
C LEU A 99 -3.29 1.17 3.67
N ALA A 100 -2.87 2.39 3.39
CA ALA A 100 -3.03 3.02 2.09
C ALA A 100 -1.77 2.82 1.26
N GLN A 101 -1.93 2.56 -0.04
CA GLN A 101 -0.86 2.51 -1.02
C GLN A 101 -1.27 3.28 -2.27
N VAL A 102 -0.32 3.94 -2.90
CA VAL A 102 -0.47 4.42 -4.27
C VAL A 102 0.38 3.56 -5.17
N THR A 103 -0.20 2.97 -6.20
CA THR A 103 0.49 2.06 -7.12
C THR A 103 0.25 2.41 -8.57
N THR A 104 1.08 1.90 -9.47
CA THR A 104 0.91 2.09 -10.92
C THR A 104 -0.01 1.06 -11.57
N GLY A 105 -0.49 0.05 -10.82
CA GLY A 105 -1.27 -1.06 -11.35
C GLY A 105 -2.41 -1.49 -10.43
N LEU A 106 -3.44 -2.08 -11.02
CA LEU A 106 -4.66 -2.49 -10.31
C LEU A 106 -4.36 -3.50 -9.18
N LEU A 107 -5.12 -3.43 -8.09
CA LEU A 107 -5.06 -4.25 -6.88
C LEU A 107 -3.68 -4.26 -6.21
N GLY A 108 -3.04 -3.08 -6.15
CA GLY A 108 -1.69 -2.93 -5.61
C GLY A 108 -0.58 -3.59 -6.43
N SER A 109 -0.84 -3.85 -7.72
CA SER A 109 0.16 -4.38 -8.64
C SER A 109 1.05 -3.28 -9.24
N GLY A 110 2.08 -3.68 -9.99
CA GLY A 110 3.04 -2.74 -10.56
C GLY A 110 3.97 -2.17 -9.50
N THR A 111 4.31 -0.89 -9.62
CA THR A 111 5.22 -0.21 -8.71
C THR A 111 4.45 0.50 -7.61
N VAL A 112 4.81 0.22 -6.35
CA VAL A 112 4.34 1.00 -5.20
C VAL A 112 5.06 2.36 -5.20
N LEU A 113 4.31 3.43 -5.39
CA LEU A 113 4.81 4.81 -5.43
C LEU A 113 4.92 5.43 -4.04
N ALA A 114 3.98 5.10 -3.15
CA ALA A 114 4.01 5.46 -1.74
C ALA A 114 3.08 4.53 -0.94
N TYR A 115 3.32 4.41 0.37
CA TYR A 115 2.39 3.76 1.28
C TYR A 115 2.43 4.43 2.66
N SER A 116 1.33 4.31 3.40
CA SER A 116 1.26 4.78 4.79
C SER A 116 0.14 4.08 5.55
N TYR A 117 0.35 3.86 6.85
CA TYR A 117 -0.72 3.40 7.75
C TYR A 117 -1.60 4.58 8.15
N GLY A 118 -2.91 4.39 8.07
CA GLY A 118 -3.92 5.39 8.37
C GLY A 118 -4.93 4.92 9.41
N THR A 119 -5.77 5.84 9.86
CA THR A 119 -6.94 5.57 10.70
C THR A 119 -8.18 6.12 10.00
N SER A 120 -9.23 5.32 9.86
CA SER A 120 -10.46 5.73 9.17
C SER A 120 -11.04 7.02 9.77
N GLY A 121 -11.61 7.88 8.94
CA GLY A 121 -12.12 9.21 9.32
C GLY A 121 -11.02 10.25 9.57
N ALA A 122 -9.75 9.92 9.36
CA ALA A 122 -8.66 10.90 9.30
C ALA A 122 -8.03 10.87 7.89
N PRO A 123 -7.60 12.04 7.39
CA PRO A 123 -6.84 12.11 6.15
C PRO A 123 -5.46 11.46 6.33
N THR A 124 -5.07 10.64 5.36
CA THR A 124 -3.73 10.05 5.25
C THR A 124 -3.04 10.65 4.03
N HIS A 125 -1.84 11.19 4.21
CA HIS A 125 -1.05 11.80 3.14
C HIS A 125 -0.02 10.83 2.59
N LEU A 126 0.03 10.69 1.27
CA LEU A 126 1.03 9.90 0.55
C LEU A 126 1.73 10.80 -0.45
N LYS A 127 3.04 10.93 -0.26
CA LYS A 127 3.90 11.79 -1.07
C LYS A 127 4.75 10.92 -1.98
N PHE A 128 4.65 11.13 -3.28
CA PHE A 128 5.42 10.40 -4.27
C PHE A 128 5.82 11.28 -5.44
N VAL A 129 6.72 10.78 -6.28
CA VAL A 129 7.18 11.47 -7.48
C VAL A 129 6.91 10.61 -8.70
N LEU A 130 6.25 11.21 -9.69
CA LEU A 130 6.05 10.64 -11.01
C LEU A 130 7.16 11.14 -11.94
N SER A 131 7.91 10.22 -12.53
CA SER A 131 8.78 10.54 -13.66
C SER A 131 7.91 10.97 -14.86
N GLN A 132 8.29 12.05 -15.54
CA GLN A 132 7.65 12.36 -16.83
C GLN A 132 8.06 11.28 -17.84
N ALA A 133 7.07 10.65 -18.48
CA ALA A 133 7.27 9.88 -19.70
C ALA A 133 7.51 10.83 -20.87
#